data_AF-A0A318TY57-F1
#
_entry.id   AF-A0A318TY57-F1
#
_cell.length_a   1.000
_cell.length_b   1.000
_cell.length_c   1.000
_cell.angle_alpha   90.00
_cell.angle_beta   90.00
_cell.angle_gamma   90.00
#
_symmetry.space_group_name_H-M   'P 1'
#
loop_
_entity.id
_entity.type
_entity.pdbx_description
1 polymer ?
#
loop_
_entity_poly.entity_id
_entity_poly.type
_entity_poly.pdbx_seq_one_letter_code
_entity_poly.pdbx_strand_id
1 'polypeptide(L)' 'MSLFSKVAWKEGLFLQPQHLQQSDRSLEHLIDARLRRLVPYPGGFCRSR' A
#
# COMPACT_ATOMS: atom_id res chain seq x y z
N MET A 1 -4.99 15.84 -0.23
CA MET A 1 -5.33 14.40 -0.14
C MET A 1 -4.14 13.66 0.44
N SER A 2 -4.36 12.71 1.35
CA SER A 2 -3.27 11.91 1.92
C SER A 2 -2.85 10.80 0.95
N LEU A 3 -1.53 10.59 0.82
CA LEU A 3 -0.91 9.65 -0.14
C LEU A 3 -1.30 8.17 0.07
N PHE A 4 -1.71 7.77 1.29
CA PHE A 4 -1.92 6.37 1.66
C PHE A 4 -3.33 6.07 2.17
N SER A 5 -4.24 7.04 2.04
CA SER A 5 -5.63 6.85 2.45
C SER A 5 -6.30 5.74 1.65
N LYS A 6 -7.04 4.87 2.34
CA LYS A 6 -7.83 3.77 1.75
C LYS A 6 -8.86 4.33 0.77
N VAL A 7 -8.98 3.68 -0.38
CA VAL A 7 -9.99 4.02 -1.40
C VAL A 7 -11.37 3.56 -0.93
N ALA A 8 -12.36 4.46 -1.04
CA ALA A 8 -13.75 4.16 -0.75
C ALA A 8 -14.43 3.58 -2.00
N TRP A 9 -14.62 2.27 -2.03
CA TRP A 9 -15.36 1.59 -3.09
C TRP A 9 -16.86 1.79 -2.89
N LYS A 10 -17.55 2.11 -3.98
CA LYS A 10 -19.01 2.29 -4.02
C LYS A 10 -19.57 1.59 -5.25
N GLU A 11 -20.80 1.12 -5.16
CA GLU A 11 -21.51 0.58 -6.33
C GLU A 11 -21.68 1.68 -7.39
N GLY A 12 -21.50 1.32 -8.66
CA GLY A 12 -21.54 2.27 -9.78
C GLY A 12 -20.36 3.24 -9.86
N LEU A 13 -19.31 3.07 -9.03
CA LEU A 13 -18.10 3.87 -9.12
C LEU A 13 -17.41 3.66 -10.47
N PHE A 14 -17.21 4.75 -11.23
CA PHE A 14 -16.39 4.70 -12.43
C PHE A 14 -14.92 4.44 -12.06
N LEU A 15 -14.38 3.31 -12.50
CA LEU A 15 -13.01 2.94 -12.24
C LEU A 15 -12.05 3.77 -13.08
N GLN A 16 -11.10 4.40 -12.39
CA GLN A 16 -10.00 5.14 -13.01
C GLN A 16 -8.67 4.55 -12.51
N PRO A 17 -7.59 4.68 -13.28
CA PRO A 17 -6.27 4.14 -12.89
C PRO A 17 -5.84 4.58 -11.49
N GLN A 18 -6.14 5.82 -11.10
CA GLN A 18 -5.82 6.37 -9.80
C GLN A 18 -6.48 5.63 -8.62
N HIS A 19 -7.68 5.04 -8.80
CA HIS A 19 -8.32 4.26 -7.74
C HIS A 19 -7.54 2.98 -7.44
N LEU A 20 -7.05 2.31 -8.48
CA LEU A 20 -6.24 1.09 -8.33
C LEU A 20 -4.86 1.43 -7.74
N GLN A 21 -4.19 2.43 -8.31
CA GLN A 21 -2.89 2.90 -7.83
C GLN A 21 -2.93 3.37 -6.37
N GLN A 22 -4.03 3.98 -5.93
CA GLN A 22 -4.21 4.41 -4.54
C GLN A 22 -4.52 3.22 -3.61
N SER A 23 -5.29 2.24 -4.10
CA SER A 23 -5.57 1.00 -3.37
C SER A 23 -4.28 0.23 -3.08
N ASP A 24 -3.44 0.03 -4.11
CA ASP A 24 -2.17 -0.68 -3.98
C ASP A 24 -1.24 0.03 -2.99
N ARG A 25 -1.07 1.35 -3.14
CA ARG A 25 -0.25 2.16 -2.20
C ARG A 25 -0.74 2.08 -0.76
N SER A 26 -2.06 2.08 -0.55
CA SER A 26 -2.63 1.98 0.80
C SER A 26 -2.33 0.60 1.43
N LEU A 27 -2.42 -0.46 0.64
CA LEU A 27 -2.10 -1.82 1.08
C LEU A 27 -0.59 -1.97 1.38
N GLU A 28 0.27 -1.51 0.49
CA GLU A 28 1.73 -1.51 0.69
C GLU A 28 2.12 -0.75 1.96
N HIS A 29 1.50 0.41 2.20
CA HIS A 29 1.74 1.20 3.41
C HIS A 29 1.37 0.45 4.69
N LEU A 30 0.25 -0.30 4.69
CA LEU A 30 -0.14 -1.11 5.85
C LEU A 30 0.84 -2.26 6.10
N ILE A 31 1.34 -2.90 5.03
CA ILE A 31 2.35 -3.95 5.13
C ILE A 31 3.64 -3.38 5.70
N ASP A 32 4.14 -2.27 5.15
CA ASP A 32 5.36 -1.62 5.62
C ASP A 32 5.22 -1.15 7.09
N ALA A 33 4.09 -0.55 7.45
CA ALA A 33 3.81 -0.15 8.83
C ALA A 33 3.83 -1.34 9.80
N ARG A 34 3.33 -2.51 9.37
CA ARG A 34 3.40 -3.74 10.17
C ARG A 34 4.83 -4.28 10.26
N LEU A 35 5.56 -4.35 9.15
CA LEU A 35 6.93 -4.86 9.09
C LEU A 35 7.88 -4.02 9.95
N ARG A 36 7.75 -2.69 9.93
CA ARG A 36 8.53 -1.76 10.76
C ARG A 36 8.39 -2.00 12.26
N ARG A 37 7.29 -2.60 12.71
CA ARG A 37 7.10 -2.98 14.12
C ARG A 37 7.73 -4.33 14.47
N LEU A 38 7.95 -5.19 13.49
CA LEU A 38 8.42 -6.56 13.70
C LEU A 38 9.94 -6.68 13.54
N VAL A 39 10.51 -5.95 12.58
CA VAL A 39 11.92 -6.09 12.23
C VAL A 39 12.52 -4.69 11.97
N PRO A 40 13.71 -4.39 12.52
CA PRO A 40 14.42 -3.16 12.16
C PRO A 40 14.87 -3.20 10.70
N TYR A 41 14.67 -2.09 9.97
CA TYR A 41 15.09 -1.92 8.57
C TYR A 41 14.55 -2.98 7.58
N PRO A 42 13.22 -3.10 7.39
CA PRO A 42 12.62 -4.17 6.57
C PRO A 42 12.93 -4.09 5.06
N GLY A 43 13.38 -2.93 4.54
CA GLY A 43 13.64 -2.71 3.10
C GLY A 43 15.04 -3.12 2.62
N GLY A 44 15.71 -4.04 3.30
CA GLY A 44 17.06 -4.48 2.95
C GLY A 44 17.13 -5.32 1.67
N PHE A 45 18.34 -5.43 1.10
CA PHE A 45 18.58 -6.30 -0.05
C PHE A 45 18.68 -7.77 0.38
N CYS A 46 17.69 -8.59 0.05
CA CYS A 46 17.77 -10.04 0.22
C CYS A 46 18.31 -10.65 -1.07
N ARG A 47 19.55 -11.15 -1.06
CA ARG A 47 20.13 -11.85 -2.20
C ARG A 47 19.57 -13.28 -2.22
N SER A 48 18.71 -13.60 -3.19
CA SER A 48 18.37 -15.01 -3.44
C SER A 48 19.58 -15.68 -4.09
N ARG A 49 20.04 -16.78 -3.50
CA ARG A 49 21.15 -17.58 -4.03
C ARG A 49 20.69 -18.45 -5.18
#